data_AF-A0A5N5UXT6-F1
#
_entry.id   AF-A0A5N5UXT6-F1
#
_cell.length_a   1.000
_cell.length_b   1.000
_cell.length_c   1.000
_cell.angle_alpha   90.00
_cell.angle_beta   90.00
_cell.angle_gamma   90.00
#
_symmetry.space_group_name_H-M   'P 1'
#
loop_
_entity.id
_entity.type
_entity.pdbx_description
1 polymer ?
#
loop_
_entity_poly.entity_id
_entity_poly.type
_entity_poly.pdbx_seq_one_letter_code
_entity_poly.pdbx_strand_id
1 'polypeptide(L)'
;MLFTTPGVVHAQPGSPDGIAALVAAVADADQKLQDLGAQIQLQQESVNKAIVDVQTARDNAAAAQREVEASAKRLEDANIAIEQAQKRFDAFAAATYINGPSSSYLTAADPADILHTAATGQTLAVSAQQVMADLQRARTEAVNRDSAARAAKQAADKAVADAEASQQAAVDALTAAQETFKAQQVELDRLAAERAAAQARLAEARA
;
A
#
# COMPACT_ATOMS: atom_id res chain seq x y z
N MET A 1 -16.84 32.49 -67.60
CA MET A 1 -16.32 31.96 -66.33
C MET A 1 -15.84 33.16 -65.51
N LEU A 2 -16.67 33.64 -64.59
CA LEU A 2 -16.42 34.81 -63.76
C LEU A 2 -15.95 34.32 -62.37
N PHE A 3 -14.75 34.75 -62.00
CA PHE A 3 -14.15 34.54 -60.69
C PHE A 3 -14.91 35.35 -59.63
N THR A 4 -15.44 34.68 -58.60
CA THR A 4 -15.93 35.33 -57.38
C THR A 4 -14.98 35.00 -56.24
N THR A 5 -14.20 35.99 -55.82
CA THR A 5 -13.42 35.94 -54.59
C THR A 5 -14.34 36.23 -53.38
N PRO A 6 -14.24 35.49 -52.27
CA PRO A 6 -14.95 35.86 -51.05
C PRO A 6 -14.25 37.04 -50.38
N GLY A 7 -15.02 38.10 -50.13
CA GLY A 7 -14.56 39.28 -49.40
C GLY A 7 -14.19 38.93 -47.97
N VAL A 8 -12.96 39.27 -47.60
CA VAL A 8 -12.49 39.27 -46.21
C VAL A 8 -13.22 40.39 -45.49
N VAL A 9 -14.17 40.04 -44.62
CA VAL A 9 -14.81 41.01 -43.71
C VAL A 9 -13.77 41.39 -42.66
N HIS A 10 -13.08 42.50 -42.90
CA HIS A 10 -12.37 43.23 -41.87
C HIS A 10 -13.41 43.82 -40.91
N ALA A 11 -13.66 43.14 -39.79
CA ALA A 11 -14.39 43.73 -38.68
C ALA A 11 -13.55 44.91 -38.17
N GLN A 12 -14.03 46.12 -38.41
CA GLN A 12 -13.38 47.35 -37.97
C GLN A 12 -13.29 47.29 -36.43
N PRO A 13 -12.10 47.43 -35.82
CA PRO A 13 -11.90 47.27 -34.36
C PRO A 13 -12.50 48.41 -33.50
N GLY A 14 -13.46 49.17 -34.03
CA GLY A 14 -14.18 50.25 -33.33
C GLY A 14 -15.71 50.10 -33.37
N SER A 15 -16.25 48.99 -33.89
CA SER A 15 -17.69 48.74 -33.93
C SER A 15 -18.23 48.32 -32.55
N PRO A 16 -19.45 48.72 -32.15
CA PRO A 16 -20.10 48.25 -30.92
C PRO A 16 -20.12 46.72 -30.77
N ASP A 17 -20.28 46.01 -31.89
CA ASP A 17 -20.30 44.54 -31.95
C ASP A 17 -18.95 43.90 -31.56
N GLY A 18 -17.82 44.57 -31.85
CA GLY A 18 -16.48 44.08 -31.48
C GLY A 18 -16.20 44.19 -29.98
N ILE A 19 -16.72 45.23 -29.32
CA ILE A 19 -16.61 45.40 -27.86
C ILE A 19 -17.49 44.37 -27.15
N ALA A 20 -18.70 44.09 -27.65
CA ALA A 20 -19.56 43.05 -27.11
C ALA A 20 -18.89 41.66 -27.17
N ALA A 21 -18.23 41.34 -28.29
CA ALA A 21 -17.45 40.10 -28.42
C ALA A 21 -16.27 40.03 -27.42
N LEU A 22 -15.55 41.12 -27.20
CA LEU A 22 -14.46 41.18 -26.20
C LEU A 22 -14.97 41.04 -24.76
N VAL A 23 -16.13 41.62 -24.44
CA VAL A 23 -16.78 41.45 -23.13
C VAL A 23 -17.14 39.99 -22.90
N ALA A 24 -17.75 39.32 -23.89
CA ALA A 24 -18.06 37.90 -23.80
C ALA A 24 -16.80 37.04 -23.62
N ALA A 25 -15.74 37.32 -24.39
CA ALA A 25 -14.47 36.60 -24.29
C ALA A 25 -13.80 36.75 -22.91
N VAL A 26 -13.84 37.95 -22.32
CA VAL A 26 -13.35 38.18 -20.95
C VAL A 26 -14.18 37.38 -19.94
N ALA A 27 -15.51 37.42 -20.04
CA ALA A 27 -16.39 36.68 -19.12
C ALA A 27 -16.16 35.16 -19.22
N ASP A 28 -16.00 34.62 -20.43
CA ASP A 28 -15.67 33.20 -20.64
C ASP A 28 -14.31 32.83 -20.04
N ALA A 29 -13.31 33.70 -20.17
CA ALA A 29 -11.98 33.51 -19.58
C ALA A 29 -12.02 33.56 -18.04
N ASP A 30 -12.78 34.49 -17.46
CA ASP A 30 -13.01 34.59 -16.01
C ASP A 30 -13.69 33.33 -15.47
N GLN A 31 -14.73 32.82 -16.14
CA GLN A 31 -15.40 31.59 -15.74
C GLN A 31 -14.45 30.40 -15.77
N LYS A 32 -13.63 30.26 -16.83
CA LYS A 32 -12.62 29.20 -16.93
C LYS A 32 -11.59 29.28 -15.79
N LEU A 33 -11.18 30.48 -15.37
CA LEU A 33 -10.26 30.63 -14.24
C LEU A 33 -10.91 30.21 -12.92
N GLN A 34 -12.19 30.52 -12.71
CA GLN A 34 -12.92 30.06 -11.53
C GLN A 34 -13.00 28.53 -11.50
N ASP A 35 -13.34 27.90 -12.63
CA ASP A 35 -13.42 26.45 -12.76
C ASP A 35 -12.04 25.78 -12.53
N LEU A 36 -10.96 26.36 -13.08
CA LEU A 36 -9.59 25.89 -12.86
C LEU A 36 -9.15 26.08 -11.41
N GLY A 37 -9.56 27.18 -10.76
CA GLY A 37 -9.32 27.41 -9.34
C GLY A 37 -9.95 26.32 -8.46
N ALA A 38 -11.21 25.96 -8.75
CA ALA A 38 -11.88 24.85 -8.07
C ALA A 38 -11.19 23.50 -8.34
N GLN A 39 -10.75 23.24 -9.57
CA GLN A 39 -9.97 22.04 -9.90
C GLN A 39 -8.65 21.97 -9.14
N ILE A 40 -7.91 23.08 -9.02
CA ILE A 40 -6.67 23.13 -8.24
C ILE A 40 -6.93 22.77 -6.77
N GLN A 41 -8.01 23.27 -6.17
CA GLN A 41 -8.38 22.93 -4.78
C GLN A 41 -8.63 21.42 -4.63
N LEU A 42 -9.41 20.83 -5.55
CA LEU A 42 -9.65 19.38 -5.56
C LEU A 42 -8.35 18.58 -5.74
N GLN A 43 -7.41 19.06 -6.55
CA GLN A 43 -6.11 18.40 -6.71
C GLN A 43 -5.23 18.54 -5.47
N GLN A 44 -5.28 19.68 -4.76
CA GLN A 44 -4.58 19.83 -3.47
C GLN A 44 -5.12 18.85 -2.43
N GLU A 45 -6.45 18.70 -2.34
CA GLU A 45 -7.07 17.69 -1.47
C GLU A 45 -6.65 16.27 -1.86
N SER A 46 -6.58 15.98 -3.16
CA SER A 46 -6.14 14.68 -3.68
C SER A 46 -4.69 14.37 -3.33
N VAL A 47 -3.79 15.36 -3.43
CA VAL A 47 -2.39 15.23 -2.98
C VAL A 47 -2.30 14.99 -1.48
N ASN A 48 -3.04 15.76 -0.67
CA ASN A 48 -3.06 15.58 0.78
C ASN A 48 -3.56 14.19 1.17
N LYS A 49 -4.62 13.71 0.50
CA LYS A 49 -5.10 12.34 0.68
C LYS A 49 -4.02 11.32 0.30
N ALA A 50 -3.38 11.48 -0.84
CA ALA A 50 -2.34 10.55 -1.28
C ALA A 50 -1.13 10.50 -0.32
N ILE A 51 -0.76 11.61 0.32
CA ILE A 51 0.25 11.63 1.39
C ILE A 51 -0.18 10.75 2.58
N VAL A 52 -1.44 10.87 3.01
CA VAL A 52 -1.99 10.05 4.10
C VAL A 52 -2.06 8.58 3.70
N ASP A 53 -2.47 8.29 2.46
CA ASP A 53 -2.54 6.92 1.94
C ASP A 53 -1.14 6.26 1.89
N VAL A 54 -0.11 6.99 1.45
CA VAL A 54 1.30 6.53 1.48
C VAL A 54 1.76 6.24 2.90
N GLN A 55 1.48 7.15 3.85
CA GLN A 55 1.88 6.95 5.24
C GLN A 55 1.20 5.70 5.83
N THR A 56 -0.10 5.56 5.59
CA THR A 56 -0.88 4.39 6.04
C THR A 56 -0.35 3.09 5.43
N ALA A 57 -0.02 3.10 4.13
CA ALA A 57 0.56 1.93 3.47
C ALA A 57 1.93 1.55 4.06
N ARG A 58 2.79 2.54 4.36
CA ARG A 58 4.09 2.30 4.99
C ARG A 58 3.97 1.74 6.40
N ASP A 59 3.04 2.25 7.19
CA ASP A 59 2.78 1.74 8.54
C ASP A 59 2.28 0.29 8.51
N ASN A 60 1.41 -0.04 7.54
CA ASN A 60 0.95 -1.41 7.30
C ASN A 60 2.10 -2.34 6.86
N ALA A 61 2.98 -1.88 5.97
CA ALA A 61 4.16 -2.64 5.56
C ALA A 61 5.13 -2.90 6.73
N ALA A 62 5.33 -1.90 7.60
CA ALA A 62 6.12 -2.06 8.81
C ALA A 62 5.47 -3.04 9.80
N ALA A 63 4.14 -3.03 9.93
CA ALA A 63 3.42 -4.01 10.73
C ALA A 63 3.55 -5.44 10.17
N ALA A 64 3.42 -5.60 8.85
CA ALA A 64 3.60 -6.89 8.18
C ALA A 64 5.03 -7.42 8.33
N GLN A 65 6.04 -6.54 8.26
CA GLN A 65 7.44 -6.90 8.52
C GLN A 65 7.63 -7.44 9.95
N ARG A 66 7.06 -6.76 10.96
CA ARG A 66 7.12 -7.25 12.35
C ARG A 66 6.47 -8.62 12.52
N GLU A 67 5.37 -8.88 11.80
CA GLU A 67 4.71 -10.19 11.85
C GLU A 67 5.57 -11.29 11.18
N VAL A 68 6.27 -10.98 10.09
CA VAL A 68 7.24 -11.91 9.46
C VAL A 68 8.40 -12.24 10.42
N GLU A 69 8.92 -11.25 11.13
CA GLU A 69 9.97 -11.48 12.14
C GLU A 69 9.45 -12.34 13.30
N ALA A 70 8.24 -12.03 13.79
CA ALA A 70 7.60 -12.80 14.84
C ALA A 70 7.27 -14.24 14.42
N SER A 71 6.85 -14.47 13.17
CA SER A 71 6.58 -15.81 12.64
C SER A 71 7.86 -16.62 12.47
N ALA A 72 8.93 -16.01 11.97
CA ALA A 72 10.23 -16.65 11.84
C ALA A 72 10.77 -17.09 13.20
N LYS A 73 10.67 -16.23 14.23
CA LYS A 73 11.07 -16.58 15.60
C LYS A 73 10.25 -17.74 16.17
N ARG A 74 8.92 -17.72 15.99
CA ARG A 74 8.05 -18.84 16.41
C ARG A 74 8.43 -20.16 15.75
N LEU A 75 8.84 -20.12 14.49
CA LEU A 75 9.29 -21.32 13.76
C LEU A 75 10.63 -21.82 14.31
N GLU A 76 11.56 -20.93 14.61
CA GLU A 76 12.83 -21.27 15.27
C GLU A 76 12.60 -21.93 16.63
N ASP A 77 11.78 -21.30 17.48
CA ASP A 77 11.43 -21.82 18.81
C ASP A 77 10.79 -23.21 18.72
N ALA A 78 9.91 -23.44 17.73
CA ALA A 78 9.29 -24.74 17.50
C ALA A 78 10.31 -25.82 17.08
N ASN A 79 11.28 -25.46 16.23
CA ASN A 79 12.34 -26.39 15.84
C ASN A 79 13.24 -26.75 17.04
N ILE A 80 13.59 -25.77 17.88
CA ILE A 80 14.37 -26.00 19.11
C ILE A 80 13.61 -26.92 20.06
N ALA A 81 12.30 -26.71 20.25
CA ALA A 81 11.47 -27.54 21.12
C ALA A 81 11.40 -29.00 20.63
N ILE A 82 11.29 -29.21 19.31
CA ILE A 82 11.35 -30.56 18.71
C ILE A 82 12.70 -31.22 18.97
N GLU A 83 13.80 -30.53 18.72
CA GLU A 83 15.15 -31.07 18.93
C GLU A 83 15.39 -31.43 20.41
N GLN A 84 14.96 -30.56 21.33
CA GLN A 84 15.06 -30.82 22.77
C GLN A 84 14.20 -32.01 23.21
N ALA A 85 12.98 -32.12 22.69
CA ALA A 85 12.12 -33.27 22.97
C ALA A 85 12.74 -34.57 22.42
N GLN A 86 13.42 -34.52 21.26
CA GLN A 86 14.05 -35.70 20.64
C GLN A 86 15.22 -36.16 21.49
N LYS A 87 16.10 -35.23 21.88
CA LYS A 87 17.22 -35.52 22.79
C LYS A 87 16.76 -36.14 24.12
N ARG A 88 15.64 -35.65 24.69
CA ARG A 88 15.07 -36.21 25.93
C ARG A 88 14.56 -37.63 25.72
N PHE A 89 13.90 -37.89 24.59
CA PHE A 89 13.42 -39.23 24.26
C PHE A 89 14.59 -40.20 24.01
N ASP A 90 15.60 -39.79 23.25
CA ASP A 90 16.79 -40.60 22.97
C ASP A 90 17.57 -40.93 24.25
N ALA A 91 17.73 -39.96 25.15
CA ALA A 91 18.36 -40.17 26.44
C ALA A 91 17.56 -41.15 27.32
N PHE A 92 16.23 -41.04 27.32
CA PHE A 92 15.37 -41.98 28.03
C PHE A 92 15.46 -43.40 27.44
N ALA A 93 15.43 -43.53 26.11
CA ALA A 93 15.58 -44.82 25.44
C ALA A 93 16.94 -45.45 25.74
N ALA A 94 18.02 -44.68 25.70
CA ALA A 94 19.36 -45.15 26.06
C ALA A 94 19.44 -45.57 27.54
N ALA A 95 18.89 -44.77 28.47
CA ALA A 95 18.87 -45.11 29.89
C ALA A 95 18.04 -46.38 30.16
N THR A 96 16.92 -46.56 29.46
CA THR A 96 16.06 -47.75 29.55
C THR A 96 16.72 -48.97 28.91
N TYR A 97 17.54 -48.80 27.87
CA TYR A 97 18.32 -49.90 27.29
C TYR A 97 19.44 -50.36 28.23
N ILE A 98 20.18 -49.41 28.82
CA ILE A 98 21.32 -49.68 29.72
C ILE A 98 20.85 -50.24 31.07
N ASN A 99 19.85 -49.60 31.69
CA ASN A 99 19.35 -49.95 33.03
C ASN A 99 18.08 -50.80 32.98
N GLY A 100 17.73 -51.29 31.79
CA GLY A 100 16.44 -51.91 31.50
C GLY A 100 16.11 -53.12 32.35
N PRO A 101 14.94 -53.71 32.11
CA PRO A 101 14.45 -54.80 32.92
C PRO A 101 15.45 -55.95 32.97
N SER A 102 16.41 -56.12 32.05
CA SER A 102 17.52 -57.08 32.18
C SER A 102 18.37 -56.94 33.46
N SER A 103 18.60 -55.73 33.98
CA SER A 103 19.28 -55.53 35.28
C SER A 103 18.33 -55.82 36.46
N SER A 104 17.04 -55.48 36.30
CA SER A 104 15.98 -55.84 37.24
C SER A 104 15.61 -57.33 37.18
N TYR A 105 15.77 -58.03 36.06
CA TYR A 105 15.47 -59.45 35.88
C TYR A 105 16.48 -60.31 36.67
N LEU A 106 17.67 -59.75 36.92
CA LEU A 106 18.71 -60.36 37.74
C LEU A 106 18.60 -59.97 39.22
N THR A 107 17.78 -58.97 39.58
CA THR A 107 17.69 -58.41 40.95
C THR A 107 16.27 -58.28 41.52
N ALA A 108 15.22 -58.54 40.74
CA ALA A 108 13.82 -58.39 41.14
C ALA A 108 13.37 -59.57 42.02
N ALA A 109 12.73 -59.24 43.14
CA ALA A 109 12.22 -60.21 44.09
C ALA A 109 10.83 -60.76 43.71
N ASP A 110 10.07 -60.06 42.84
CA ASP A 110 8.70 -60.39 42.45
C ASP A 110 8.44 -60.15 40.93
N PRO A 111 7.82 -61.11 40.20
CA PRO A 111 7.32 -60.92 38.83
C PRO A 111 6.43 -59.69 38.61
N ALA A 112 5.72 -59.20 39.63
CA ALA A 112 4.88 -58.00 39.54
C ALA A 112 5.70 -56.71 39.26
N ASP A 113 6.92 -56.62 39.79
CA ASP A 113 7.80 -55.44 39.61
C ASP A 113 8.28 -55.31 38.15
N ILE A 114 8.46 -56.44 37.47
CA ILE A 114 8.84 -56.49 36.05
C ILE A 114 7.70 -55.94 35.19
N LEU A 115 6.46 -56.36 35.47
CA LEU A 115 5.26 -55.89 34.77
C LEU A 115 5.03 -54.39 35.00
N HIS A 116 5.22 -53.91 36.23
CA HIS A 116 5.08 -52.48 36.55
C HIS A 116 6.11 -51.61 35.82
N THR A 117 7.36 -52.07 35.76
CA THR A 117 8.44 -51.38 35.03
C THR A 117 8.17 -51.32 33.53
N ALA A 118 7.72 -52.44 32.94
CA ALA A 118 7.34 -52.49 31.52
C ALA A 118 6.16 -51.57 31.19
N ALA A 119 5.11 -51.57 32.04
CA ALA A 119 3.94 -50.70 31.86
C ALA A 119 4.29 -49.21 31.97
N THR A 120 5.19 -48.86 32.90
CA THR A 120 5.68 -47.48 33.06
C THR A 120 6.47 -47.02 31.84
N GLY A 121 7.38 -47.86 31.32
CA GLY A 121 8.13 -47.58 30.10
C GLY A 121 7.23 -47.40 28.87
N GLN A 122 6.22 -48.25 28.71
CA GLN A 122 5.24 -48.15 27.63
C GLN A 122 4.44 -46.84 27.73
N THR A 123 3.99 -46.47 28.93
CA THR A 123 3.24 -45.23 29.17
C THR A 123 4.08 -44.00 28.81
N LEU A 124 5.35 -43.97 29.20
CA LEU A 124 6.23 -42.85 28.88
C LEU A 124 6.55 -42.78 27.38
N ALA A 125 6.72 -43.92 26.71
CA ALA A 125 6.92 -43.97 25.26
C ALA A 125 5.72 -43.41 24.49
N VAL A 126 4.49 -43.78 24.90
CA VAL A 126 3.26 -43.22 24.33
C VAL A 126 3.17 -41.71 24.58
N SER A 127 3.48 -41.26 25.81
CA SER A 127 3.50 -39.83 26.15
C SER A 127 4.50 -39.05 25.30
N ALA A 128 5.71 -39.59 25.08
CA ALA A 128 6.71 -38.96 24.24
C ALA A 128 6.28 -38.88 22.77
N GLN A 129 5.64 -39.93 22.24
CA GLN A 129 5.07 -39.90 20.88
C GLN A 129 3.98 -38.84 20.74
N GLN A 130 3.12 -38.67 21.75
CA GLN A 130 2.09 -37.63 21.77
C GLN A 130 2.72 -36.24 21.79
N VAL A 131 3.70 -35.99 22.66
CA VAL A 131 4.44 -34.71 22.71
C VAL A 131 5.10 -34.41 21.36
N MET A 132 5.71 -35.41 20.71
CA MET A 132 6.29 -35.24 19.38
C MET A 132 5.25 -34.89 18.32
N ALA A 133 4.12 -35.58 18.30
CA ALA A 133 3.04 -35.32 17.35
C ALA A 133 2.49 -33.90 17.52
N ASP A 134 2.32 -33.45 18.76
CA ASP A 134 1.84 -32.10 19.06
C ASP A 134 2.86 -31.03 18.68
N LEU A 135 4.15 -31.25 18.94
CA LEU A 135 5.22 -30.35 18.52
C LEU A 135 5.34 -30.26 16.99
N GLN A 136 5.23 -31.38 16.28
CA GLN A 136 5.22 -31.37 14.81
C GLN A 136 4.00 -30.63 14.25
N ARG A 137 2.81 -30.81 14.86
CA ARG A 137 1.62 -30.06 14.49
C ARG A 137 1.83 -28.55 14.69
N ALA A 138 2.35 -28.15 15.86
CA ALA A 138 2.65 -26.76 16.16
C ALA A 138 3.67 -26.15 15.17
N ARG A 139 4.71 -26.91 14.78
CA ARG A 139 5.67 -26.50 13.75
C ARG A 139 4.99 -26.30 12.39
N THR A 140 4.11 -27.20 11.96
CA THR A 140 3.38 -27.04 10.70
C THR A 140 2.50 -25.79 10.74
N GLU A 141 1.80 -25.53 11.83
CA GLU A 141 1.04 -24.29 12.01
C GLU A 141 1.95 -23.05 11.96
N ALA A 142 3.13 -23.10 12.56
CA ALA A 142 4.11 -22.01 12.50
C ALA A 142 4.61 -21.75 11.07
N VAL A 143 4.92 -22.79 10.29
CA VAL A 143 5.31 -22.67 8.87
C VAL A 143 4.18 -22.05 8.04
N ASN A 144 2.94 -22.47 8.27
CA ASN A 144 1.78 -21.91 7.57
C ASN A 144 1.60 -20.43 7.90
N ARG A 145 1.75 -20.05 9.18
CA ARG A 145 1.70 -18.64 9.60
C ARG A 145 2.84 -17.82 9.02
N ASP A 146 4.06 -18.36 8.97
CA ASP A 146 5.21 -17.69 8.35
C ASP A 146 4.97 -17.43 6.86
N SER A 147 4.43 -18.43 6.15
CA SER A 147 4.07 -18.29 4.74
C SER A 147 3.01 -17.21 4.52
N ALA A 148 1.97 -17.20 5.36
CA ALA A 148 0.92 -16.17 5.31
C ALA A 148 1.47 -14.78 5.63
N ALA A 149 2.35 -14.64 6.62
CA ALA A 149 2.99 -13.38 6.98
C ALA A 149 3.83 -12.83 5.84
N ARG A 150 4.61 -13.68 5.15
CA ARG A 150 5.39 -13.27 3.97
C ARG A 150 4.50 -12.80 2.82
N ALA A 151 3.41 -13.50 2.56
CA ALA A 151 2.44 -13.09 1.54
C ALA A 151 1.80 -11.74 1.90
N ALA A 152 1.42 -11.53 3.17
CA ALA A 152 0.90 -10.26 3.66
C ALA A 152 1.92 -9.13 3.52
N LYS A 153 3.21 -9.40 3.79
CA LYS A 153 4.28 -8.42 3.58
C LYS A 153 4.41 -8.03 2.10
N GLN A 154 4.41 -9.00 1.19
CA GLN A 154 4.48 -8.71 -0.26
C GLN A 154 3.29 -7.85 -0.72
N ALA A 155 2.08 -8.16 -0.23
CA ALA A 155 0.89 -7.36 -0.52
C ALA A 155 1.01 -5.93 0.05
N ALA A 156 1.55 -5.79 1.26
CA ALA A 156 1.76 -4.48 1.88
C ALA A 156 2.84 -3.66 1.15
N ASP A 157 3.96 -4.27 0.75
CA ASP A 157 4.99 -3.60 -0.04
C ASP A 157 4.43 -3.13 -1.39
N LYS A 158 3.59 -3.96 -2.04
CA LYS A 158 2.90 -3.56 -3.26
C LYS A 158 1.96 -2.37 -3.02
N ALA A 159 1.20 -2.38 -1.91
CA ALA A 159 0.33 -1.28 -1.57
C ALA A 159 1.10 0.04 -1.34
N VAL A 160 2.32 -0.02 -0.78
CA VAL A 160 3.21 1.15 -0.68
C VAL A 160 3.56 1.67 -2.06
N ALA A 161 4.01 0.82 -2.97
CA ALA A 161 4.36 1.23 -4.32
C ALA A 161 3.17 1.82 -5.09
N ASP A 162 1.98 1.21 -4.98
CA ASP A 162 0.77 1.69 -5.63
C ASP A 162 0.32 3.06 -5.04
N ALA A 163 0.48 3.27 -3.72
CA ALA A 163 0.19 4.54 -3.07
C ALA A 163 1.19 5.64 -3.47
N GLU A 164 2.48 5.33 -3.57
CA GLU A 164 3.51 6.26 -4.03
C GLU A 164 3.28 6.69 -5.49
N ALA A 165 2.91 5.74 -6.35
CA ALA A 165 2.52 6.05 -7.73
C ALA A 165 1.28 6.96 -7.80
N SER A 166 0.29 6.73 -6.93
CA SER A 166 -0.90 7.57 -6.84
C SER A 166 -0.59 8.98 -6.34
N GLN A 167 0.33 9.11 -5.38
CA GLN A 167 0.84 10.40 -4.91
C GLN A 167 1.53 11.17 -6.04
N GLN A 168 2.40 10.52 -6.79
CA GLN A 168 3.07 11.17 -7.92
C GLN A 168 2.05 11.66 -8.95
N ALA A 169 1.08 10.82 -9.33
CA ALA A 169 0.03 11.20 -10.28
C ALA A 169 -0.80 12.40 -9.79
N ALA A 170 -1.11 12.48 -8.49
CA ALA A 170 -1.81 13.62 -7.91
C ALA A 170 -0.97 14.91 -7.95
N VAL A 171 0.33 14.82 -7.67
CA VAL A 171 1.27 15.95 -7.75
C VAL A 171 1.41 16.45 -9.19
N ASP A 172 1.52 15.53 -10.15
CA ASP A 172 1.61 15.87 -11.57
C ASP A 172 0.32 16.57 -12.06
N ALA A 173 -0.85 16.06 -11.66
CA ALA A 173 -2.13 16.65 -11.99
C ALA A 173 -2.31 18.05 -11.37
N LEU A 174 -1.89 18.24 -10.11
CA LEU A 174 -1.89 19.54 -9.46
C LEU A 174 -0.99 20.54 -10.20
N THR A 175 0.22 20.10 -10.58
CA THR A 175 1.18 20.93 -11.30
C THR A 175 0.63 21.37 -12.66
N ALA A 176 0.09 20.43 -13.44
CA ALA A 176 -0.53 20.73 -14.73
C ALA A 176 -1.72 21.69 -14.61
N ALA A 177 -2.55 21.54 -13.58
CA ALA A 177 -3.67 22.45 -13.31
C ALA A 177 -3.18 23.87 -12.98
N GLN A 178 -2.12 24.00 -12.17
CA GLN A 178 -1.50 25.29 -11.85
C GLN A 178 -0.87 25.96 -13.07
N GLU A 179 -0.21 25.21 -13.95
CA GLU A 179 0.35 25.73 -15.21
C GLU A 179 -0.76 26.24 -16.14
N THR A 180 -1.84 25.45 -16.29
CA THR A 180 -3.00 25.84 -17.09
C THR A 180 -3.67 27.10 -16.55
N PHE A 181 -3.82 27.20 -15.23
CA PHE A 181 -4.36 28.40 -14.58
C PHE A 181 -3.51 29.64 -14.87
N LYS A 182 -2.18 29.54 -14.74
CA LYS A 182 -1.26 30.65 -15.06
C LYS A 182 -1.37 31.07 -16.52
N ALA A 183 -1.44 30.12 -17.46
CA ALA A 183 -1.60 30.42 -18.87
C ALA A 183 -2.94 31.14 -19.16
N GLN A 184 -4.03 30.70 -18.53
CA GLN A 184 -5.34 31.33 -18.70
C GLN A 184 -5.39 32.73 -18.08
N GLN A 185 -4.63 32.99 -17.01
CA GLN A 185 -4.52 34.31 -16.40
C GLN A 185 -3.85 35.32 -17.34
N VAL A 186 -2.76 34.91 -18.02
CA VAL A 186 -2.10 35.74 -19.05
C VAL A 186 -3.06 36.06 -20.19
N GLU A 187 -3.87 35.10 -20.62
CA GLU A 187 -4.86 35.30 -21.68
C GLU A 187 -5.97 36.27 -21.27
N LEU A 188 -6.44 36.18 -20.02
CA LEU A 188 -7.40 37.14 -19.47
C LEU A 188 -6.82 38.56 -19.47
N ASP A 189 -5.58 38.74 -19.01
CA ASP A 189 -4.90 40.04 -18.99
C ASP A 189 -4.80 40.64 -20.40
N ARG A 190 -4.49 39.80 -21.40
CA ARG A 190 -4.46 40.19 -22.82
C ARG A 190 -5.84 40.66 -23.30
N LEU A 191 -6.89 39.88 -23.06
CA LEU A 191 -8.26 40.21 -23.45
C LEU A 191 -8.77 41.48 -22.77
N ALA A 192 -8.43 41.69 -21.49
CA ALA A 192 -8.77 42.89 -20.74
C ALA A 192 -8.09 44.14 -21.34
N ALA A 193 -6.81 44.04 -21.71
CA ALA A 193 -6.08 45.12 -22.37
C ALA A 193 -6.66 45.45 -23.76
N GLU A 194 -7.01 44.44 -24.55
CA GLU A 194 -7.66 44.63 -25.86
C GLU A 194 -9.03 45.30 -25.74
N ARG A 195 -9.83 44.88 -24.76
CA ARG A 195 -11.11 45.52 -24.45
C ARG A 195 -10.94 46.98 -24.08
N ALA A 196 -9.98 47.30 -23.21
CA ALA A 196 -9.72 48.68 -22.79
C ALA A 196 -9.28 49.56 -23.97
N ALA A 197 -8.40 49.06 -24.84
CA ALA A 197 -7.97 49.77 -26.04
C ALA A 197 -9.12 50.01 -27.03
N ALA A 198 -10.00 49.03 -27.24
CA ALA A 198 -11.17 49.18 -28.11
C ALA A 198 -12.17 50.21 -27.55
N GLN A 199 -12.39 50.21 -26.22
CA GLN A 199 -13.24 51.19 -25.55
C GLN A 199 -12.71 52.62 -25.69
N ALA A 200 -11.39 52.82 -25.55
CA ALA A 200 -10.76 54.13 -25.75
C ALA A 200 -10.95 54.66 -27.17
N ARG A 201 -10.71 53.82 -28.19
CA ARG A 201 -10.91 54.19 -29.61
C ARG A 201 -12.36 54.53 -29.93
N LEU A 202 -13.32 53.80 -29.36
CA LEU A 202 -14.74 54.11 -29.54
C LEU A 202 -15.11 55.45 -28.89
N ALA A 203 -14.54 55.76 -27.72
CA ALA A 203 -14.75 57.04 -27.05
C ALA A 203 -14.19 58.21 -27.88
N GLU A 204 -12.99 58.06 -28.43
CA GLU A 204 -12.38 59.05 -29.34
C GLU A 204 -13.21 59.26 -30.61
N ALA A 205 -13.76 58.19 -31.20
CA ALA A 205 -14.60 58.29 -32.40
C ALA A 205 -15.98 58.92 -32.14
N ARG A 206 -16.39 59.06 -30.87
CA ARG A 206 -17.66 59.67 -30.45
C ARG A 206 -17.51 61.09 -29.91
N ALA A 207 -16.27 61.56 -29.69
CA ALA A 207 -15.95 62.91 -29.24
C ALA A 207 -15.88 63.89 -30.42
#